data_AF-A0A534VKZ9-F1
#
_entry.id   AF-A0A534VKZ9-F1
#
_cell.length_a   1.000
_cell.length_b   1.000
_cell.length_c   1.000
_cell.angle_alpha   90.00
_cell.angle_beta   90.00
_cell.angle_gamma   90.00
#
_symmetry.space_group_name_H-M   'P 1'
#
loop_
_entity.id
_entity.type
_entity.pdbx_description
1 polymer ?
#
loop_
_entity_poly.entity_id
_entity_poly.type
_entity_poly.pdbx_seq_one_letter_code
_entity_poly.pdbx_strand_id
1 'polypeptide(L)'
;MEGGRRSRIDVPLRGRASAAAVVAFSILGCKSALPPKETPQNPAAGRASGSAYQADTEEFAKRLFDQGRTVFRDETFGSEDFWSGSLRLDKAVLGEKLGGSGPGLSPRAALALGLKVDATRVPEQVASGIKDGSVNLDDPASTVALLKPNAVVGLHAVFDGEKVASIGITCAICHSTVDDGFAKGIGKRRDGWPNRDLNVGAI
;
A
#
# COMPACT_ATOMS: atom_id res chain seq x y z
N MET A 1 73.61 47.73 5.58
CA MET A 1 74.04 47.77 4.17
C MET A 1 72.79 47.54 3.34
N GLU A 2 72.15 48.66 2.99
CA GLU A 2 71.73 49.02 1.61
C GLU A 2 70.29 48.57 1.34
N GLY A 3 69.29 49.44 1.23
CA GLY A 3 69.32 50.81 0.73
C GLY A 3 68.65 50.94 -0.65
N GLY A 4 67.58 50.18 -0.94
CA GLY A 4 66.83 50.27 -2.18
C GLY A 4 65.79 51.40 -2.15
N ARG A 5 66.26 52.62 -2.44
CA ARG A 5 65.48 53.86 -2.55
C ARG A 5 64.42 53.73 -3.67
N ARG A 6 63.13 53.72 -3.30
CA ARG A 6 62.01 53.80 -4.26
C ARG A 6 62.03 55.17 -4.94
N SER A 7 62.40 55.20 -6.22
CA SER A 7 62.23 56.40 -7.05
C SER A 7 60.75 56.55 -7.36
N ARG A 8 60.13 57.63 -6.86
CA ARG A 8 58.83 58.10 -7.34
C ARG A 8 59.04 58.64 -8.74
N ILE A 9 58.34 58.07 -9.72
CA ILE A 9 58.17 58.68 -11.03
C ILE A 9 56.81 59.35 -11.00
N ASP A 10 56.82 60.68 -10.96
CA ASP A 10 55.66 61.51 -11.22
C ASP A 10 55.27 61.34 -12.70
N VAL A 11 54.07 60.81 -12.95
CA VAL A 11 53.44 60.86 -14.26
C VAL A 11 52.40 61.98 -14.24
N PRO A 12 52.51 62.97 -15.15
CA PRO A 12 51.65 64.15 -15.12
C PRO A 12 50.20 63.81 -15.50
N LEU A 13 49.27 64.20 -14.65
CA LEU A 13 47.84 64.30 -14.98
C LEU A 13 47.66 65.38 -16.05
N ARG A 14 47.50 64.95 -17.31
CA ARG A 14 46.99 65.78 -18.40
C ARG A 14 45.78 65.12 -19.03
N GLY A 15 44.67 65.86 -18.99
CA GLY A 15 43.72 65.91 -20.09
C GLY A 15 42.69 64.79 -20.15
N ARG A 16 41.51 65.10 -19.63
CA ARG A 16 40.23 64.44 -19.88
C ARG A 16 40.07 63.92 -21.32
N ALA A 17 39.82 62.62 -21.48
CA ALA A 17 38.95 62.09 -22.53
C ALA A 17 38.43 60.69 -22.15
N SER A 18 37.11 60.55 -22.25
CA SER A 18 36.37 59.29 -22.40
C SER A 18 36.31 58.33 -21.21
N ALA A 19 35.32 58.58 -20.36
CA ALA A 19 34.59 57.50 -19.70
C ALA A 19 33.99 56.58 -20.79
N ALA A 20 34.37 55.29 -20.77
CA ALA A 20 33.62 54.13 -21.28
C ALA A 20 34.57 53.02 -21.76
N ALA A 21 35.13 52.22 -20.85
CA ALA A 21 35.69 50.90 -21.20
C ALA A 21 35.86 50.01 -19.95
N VAL A 22 34.87 50.02 -19.06
CA VAL A 22 34.67 48.94 -18.09
C VAL A 22 33.22 48.50 -18.32
N VAL A 23 32.98 47.19 -18.36
CA VAL A 23 31.72 46.51 -18.76
C VAL A 23 31.60 46.21 -20.27
N ALA A 24 32.48 45.37 -20.81
CA ALA A 24 32.21 44.69 -22.09
C ALA A 24 32.90 43.31 -22.20
N PHE A 25 33.05 42.58 -21.09
CA PHE A 25 33.59 41.20 -21.10
C PHE A 25 32.73 40.19 -20.33
N SER A 26 31.40 40.39 -20.31
CA SER A 26 30.49 39.50 -19.56
C SER A 26 29.23 39.05 -20.32
N ILE A 27 29.09 39.34 -21.62
CA ILE A 27 27.88 38.95 -22.39
C ILE A 27 28.19 38.37 -23.77
N LEU A 28 29.38 37.78 -23.95
CA LEU A 28 29.74 37.08 -25.20
C LEU A 28 30.07 35.59 -25.03
N GLY A 29 29.85 35.03 -23.82
CA GLY A 29 30.02 33.60 -23.55
C GLY A 29 28.75 32.76 -23.74
N CYS A 30 27.56 33.38 -23.81
CA CYS A 30 26.29 32.64 -23.92
C CYS A 30 25.65 32.68 -25.33
N LYS A 31 26.32 33.27 -26.33
CA LYS A 31 25.77 33.41 -27.69
C LYS A 31 26.34 32.44 -28.73
N SER A 32 27.33 31.62 -28.37
CA SER A 32 28.00 30.67 -29.27
C SER A 32 27.64 29.20 -29.01
N ALA A 33 26.74 28.91 -28.07
CA ALA A 33 26.04 27.64 -28.06
C ALA A 33 24.91 27.71 -29.09
N LEU A 34 25.22 27.40 -30.34
CA LEU A 34 24.18 26.97 -31.29
C LEU A 34 23.31 25.94 -30.55
N PRO A 35 21.96 26.03 -30.61
CA PRO A 35 21.14 24.95 -30.08
C PRO A 35 21.66 23.64 -30.69
N PRO A 36 21.85 22.58 -29.90
CA PRO A 36 22.33 21.32 -30.44
C PRO A 36 21.47 20.98 -31.65
N LYS A 37 22.12 20.57 -32.75
CA LYS A 37 21.45 20.15 -33.99
C LYS A 37 20.25 19.30 -33.59
N GLU A 38 19.04 19.78 -33.91
CA GLU A 38 17.80 19.17 -33.43
C GLU A 38 17.86 17.67 -33.68
N THR A 39 18.00 16.90 -32.60
CA THR A 39 17.89 15.46 -32.68
C THR A 39 16.47 15.17 -33.11
N PRO A 40 16.24 14.32 -34.13
CA PRO A 40 14.89 13.96 -34.55
C PRO A 40 14.05 13.58 -33.34
N GLN A 41 13.09 14.44 -33.00
CA GLN A 41 12.25 14.21 -31.83
C GLN A 41 11.29 13.08 -32.17
N ASN A 42 11.16 12.10 -31.29
CA ASN A 42 10.18 11.03 -31.45
C ASN A 42 8.79 11.68 -31.62
N PRO A 43 8.06 11.45 -32.73
CA PRO A 43 6.74 12.04 -32.96
C PRO A 43 5.74 11.74 -31.83
N ALA A 44 5.96 10.67 -31.05
CA ALA A 44 5.17 10.36 -29.86
C ALA A 44 5.32 11.41 -28.74
N ALA A 45 6.50 12.03 -28.60
CA ALA A 45 6.77 13.05 -27.58
C ALA A 45 6.01 14.36 -27.83
N GLY A 46 5.60 14.66 -29.07
CA GLY A 46 4.80 15.83 -29.39
C GLY A 46 3.28 15.65 -29.16
N ARG A 47 2.83 14.42 -28.93
CA ARG A 47 1.40 14.09 -28.71
C ARG A 47 0.97 14.16 -27.25
N ALA A 48 1.92 14.08 -26.32
CA ALA A 48 1.68 14.19 -24.89
C ALA A 48 1.98 15.62 -24.43
N SER A 49 0.95 16.42 -24.14
CA SER A 49 1.17 17.58 -23.28
C SER A 49 1.61 17.05 -21.91
N GLY A 50 2.70 17.58 -21.35
CA GLY A 50 3.33 17.01 -20.15
C GLY A 50 2.36 16.82 -18.96
N SER A 51 1.34 17.68 -18.85
CA SER A 51 0.32 17.59 -17.78
C SER A 51 -0.70 16.47 -18.00
N ALA A 52 -1.13 16.20 -19.25
CA ALA A 52 -2.09 15.13 -19.54
C ALA A 52 -1.44 13.75 -19.36
N TYR A 53 -0.20 13.59 -19.81
CA TYR A 53 0.56 12.34 -19.64
C TYR A 53 0.88 12.03 -18.16
N GLN A 54 1.15 13.06 -17.35
CA GLN A 54 1.34 12.89 -15.91
C GLN A 54 0.05 12.43 -15.23
N ALA A 55 -1.09 13.05 -15.53
CA ALA A 55 -2.38 12.65 -14.98
C ALA A 55 -2.73 11.19 -15.34
N ASP A 56 -2.54 10.79 -16.60
CA ASP A 56 -2.77 9.40 -17.05
C ASP A 56 -1.87 8.41 -16.31
N THR A 57 -0.61 8.78 -16.06
CA THR A 57 0.35 7.93 -15.34
C THR A 57 -0.03 7.76 -13.87
N GLU A 58 -0.47 8.84 -13.20
CA GLU A 58 -0.91 8.80 -11.81
C GLU A 58 -2.19 7.97 -11.64
N GLU A 59 -3.18 8.13 -12.55
CA GLU A 59 -4.39 7.32 -12.55
C GLU A 59 -4.06 5.83 -12.77
N PHE A 60 -3.18 5.55 -13.73
CA PHE A 60 -2.72 4.18 -14.00
C PHE A 60 -2.03 3.56 -12.78
N ALA A 61 -1.12 4.30 -12.13
CA ALA A 61 -0.42 3.85 -10.93
C ALA A 61 -1.39 3.58 -9.77
N LYS A 62 -2.37 4.48 -9.56
CA LYS A 62 -3.42 4.30 -8.56
C LYS A 62 -4.22 3.03 -8.83
N ARG A 63 -4.63 2.80 -10.08
CA ARG A 63 -5.39 1.61 -10.47
C ARG A 63 -4.59 0.33 -10.22
N LEU A 64 -3.32 0.29 -10.61
CA LEU A 64 -2.47 -0.88 -10.34
C LEU A 64 -2.27 -1.13 -8.85
N PHE A 65 -2.10 -0.07 -8.05
CA PHE A 65 -2.00 -0.18 -6.60
C PHE A 65 -3.30 -0.71 -5.96
N ASP A 66 -4.46 -0.23 -6.44
CA ASP A 66 -5.76 -0.72 -6.00
C ASP A 66 -5.97 -2.20 -6.36
N GLN A 67 -5.61 -2.60 -7.58
CA GLN A 67 -5.66 -3.99 -8.02
C GLN A 67 -4.72 -4.89 -7.19
N GLY A 68 -3.47 -4.48 -7.01
CA GLY A 68 -2.50 -5.22 -6.20
C GLY A 68 -2.97 -5.38 -4.75
N ARG A 69 -3.66 -4.37 -4.19
CA ARG A 69 -4.28 -4.49 -2.87
C ARG A 69 -5.40 -5.52 -2.85
N THR A 70 -6.29 -5.52 -3.84
CA THR A 70 -7.34 -6.56 -3.93
C THR A 70 -6.72 -7.96 -4.00
N VAL A 71 -5.71 -8.13 -4.86
CA VAL A 71 -4.96 -9.41 -4.96
C VAL A 71 -4.38 -9.81 -3.61
N PHE A 72 -3.71 -8.90 -2.93
CA PHE A 72 -3.12 -9.18 -1.62
C PHE A 72 -4.16 -9.53 -0.54
N ARG A 73 -5.34 -8.90 -0.58
CA ARG A 73 -6.37 -9.06 0.46
C ARG A 73 -7.25 -10.27 0.26
N ASP A 74 -7.62 -10.53 -0.99
CA ASP A 74 -8.80 -11.35 -1.33
C ASP A 74 -8.48 -12.52 -2.26
N GLU A 75 -7.35 -12.52 -2.98
CA GLU A 75 -7.00 -13.64 -3.86
C GLU A 75 -6.33 -14.78 -3.09
N THR A 76 -6.82 -16.00 -3.36
CA THR A 76 -6.36 -17.24 -2.73
C THR A 76 -5.43 -18.05 -3.61
N PHE A 77 -5.33 -17.71 -4.91
CA PHE A 77 -4.55 -18.44 -5.91
C PHE A 77 -4.90 -19.94 -6.00
N GLY A 78 -6.16 -20.30 -5.77
CA GLY A 78 -6.63 -21.69 -5.80
C GLY A 78 -6.20 -22.50 -4.57
N SER A 79 -5.79 -21.85 -3.48
CA SER A 79 -5.33 -22.54 -2.27
C SER A 79 -6.44 -23.34 -1.56
N GLU A 80 -7.70 -23.15 -1.93
CA GLU A 80 -8.86 -23.94 -1.50
C GLU A 80 -8.66 -25.45 -1.75
N ASP A 81 -8.06 -25.83 -2.88
CA ASP A 81 -7.82 -27.25 -3.23
C ASP A 81 -6.93 -27.93 -2.18
N PHE A 82 -5.97 -27.19 -1.64
CA PHE A 82 -5.11 -27.66 -0.57
C PHE A 82 -5.80 -27.54 0.80
N TRP A 83 -6.18 -26.32 1.20
CA TRP A 83 -6.67 -26.05 2.55
C TRP A 83 -8.02 -26.70 2.83
N SER A 84 -8.98 -26.58 1.92
CA SER A 84 -10.27 -27.23 2.05
C SER A 84 -10.27 -28.65 1.48
N GLY A 85 -9.71 -28.84 0.29
CA GLY A 85 -9.74 -30.13 -0.38
C GLY A 85 -8.94 -31.21 0.36
N SER A 86 -7.72 -30.88 0.80
CA SER A 86 -6.82 -31.84 1.47
C SER A 86 -6.88 -31.76 2.99
N LEU A 87 -6.82 -30.55 3.56
CA LEU A 87 -6.74 -30.35 5.01
C LEU A 87 -8.09 -30.12 5.69
N ARG A 88 -9.18 -29.99 4.91
CA ARG A 88 -10.55 -29.84 5.43
C ARG A 88 -10.72 -28.60 6.32
N LEU A 89 -10.02 -27.52 6.02
CA LEU A 89 -10.07 -26.26 6.76
C LEU A 89 -11.51 -25.73 6.90
N ASP A 90 -12.29 -25.76 5.82
CA ASP A 90 -13.72 -25.39 5.85
C ASP A 90 -14.49 -26.23 6.88
N LYS A 91 -14.21 -27.53 6.98
CA LYS A 91 -14.91 -28.39 7.95
C LYS A 91 -14.55 -28.02 9.39
N ALA A 92 -13.27 -27.74 9.66
CA ALA A 92 -12.83 -27.30 10.98
C ALA A 92 -13.43 -25.94 11.36
N VAL A 93 -13.52 -25.00 10.42
CA VAL A 93 -14.12 -23.68 10.66
C VAL A 93 -15.63 -23.78 10.89
N LEU A 94 -16.34 -24.57 10.08
CA LEU A 94 -17.80 -24.72 10.15
C LEU A 94 -18.26 -25.47 11.41
N GLY A 95 -17.54 -26.52 11.80
CA GLY A 95 -17.98 -27.43 12.86
C GLY A 95 -19.21 -28.25 12.47
N GLU A 96 -19.55 -29.26 13.28
CA GLU A 96 -20.61 -30.24 12.98
C GLU A 96 -21.97 -29.58 12.71
N LYS A 97 -22.31 -28.52 13.45
CA LYS A 97 -23.60 -27.81 13.33
C LYS A 97 -23.82 -27.18 11.95
N LEU A 98 -22.75 -26.88 11.22
CA LEU A 98 -22.79 -26.24 9.90
C LEU A 98 -22.28 -27.18 8.79
N GLY A 99 -22.25 -28.49 9.03
CA GLY A 99 -21.82 -29.49 8.05
C GLY A 99 -20.30 -29.70 7.96
N GLY A 100 -19.58 -29.26 8.99
CA GLY A 100 -18.14 -29.43 9.18
C GLY A 100 -17.77 -30.59 10.11
N SER A 101 -16.69 -30.43 10.86
CA SER A 101 -16.15 -31.42 11.80
C SER A 101 -15.67 -30.75 13.08
N GLY A 102 -15.90 -31.38 14.23
CA GLY A 102 -15.54 -30.82 15.53
C GLY A 102 -16.41 -29.63 15.95
N PRO A 103 -15.95 -28.83 16.93
CA PRO A 103 -16.77 -27.76 17.53
C PRO A 103 -17.01 -26.56 16.61
N GLY A 104 -16.25 -26.42 15.52
CA GLY A 104 -16.23 -25.21 14.71
C GLY A 104 -15.35 -24.13 15.31
N LEU A 105 -14.99 -23.14 14.49
CA LEU A 105 -14.18 -22.01 14.92
C LEU A 105 -15.09 -20.81 15.23
N SER A 106 -15.31 -20.52 16.51
CA SER A 106 -16.05 -19.33 16.93
C SER A 106 -15.22 -18.04 16.78
N PRO A 107 -15.84 -16.85 16.69
CA PRO A 107 -15.10 -15.59 16.65
C PRO A 107 -14.16 -15.40 17.85
N ARG A 108 -14.60 -15.77 19.06
CA ARG A 108 -13.77 -15.65 20.26
C ARG A 108 -12.54 -16.55 20.19
N ALA A 109 -12.72 -17.80 19.74
CA ALA A 109 -11.62 -18.74 19.56
C ALA A 109 -10.66 -18.26 18.47
N ALA A 110 -11.17 -17.79 17.33
CA ALA A 110 -10.37 -17.24 16.24
C ALA A 110 -9.49 -16.07 16.71
N LEU A 111 -10.07 -15.10 17.43
CA LEU A 111 -9.34 -13.96 17.99
C LEU A 111 -8.29 -14.41 19.01
N ALA A 112 -8.59 -15.41 19.83
CA ALA A 112 -7.64 -15.98 20.79
C ALA A 112 -6.45 -16.68 20.10
N LEU A 113 -6.68 -17.28 18.92
CA LEU A 113 -5.65 -17.86 18.06
C LEU A 113 -4.87 -16.82 17.24
N GLY A 114 -5.22 -15.53 17.35
CA GLY A 114 -4.53 -14.43 16.69
C GLY A 114 -5.03 -14.11 15.28
N LEU A 115 -6.15 -14.70 14.83
CA LEU A 115 -6.85 -14.20 13.64
C LEU A 115 -7.36 -12.79 13.90
N LYS A 116 -7.39 -11.99 12.83
CA LYS A 116 -7.81 -10.58 12.90
C LYS A 116 -9.11 -10.37 12.14
N VAL A 117 -9.84 -9.34 12.52
CA VAL A 117 -11.09 -8.93 11.87
C VAL A 117 -10.99 -7.49 11.38
N ASP A 118 -11.24 -7.28 10.09
CA ASP A 118 -11.31 -5.97 9.46
C ASP A 118 -12.64 -5.29 9.78
N ALA A 119 -12.62 -4.34 10.71
CA ALA A 119 -13.79 -3.59 11.13
C ALA A 119 -14.44 -2.79 10.00
N THR A 120 -13.72 -2.51 8.90
CA THR A 120 -14.26 -1.76 7.75
C THR A 120 -15.14 -2.63 6.84
N ARG A 121 -15.07 -3.96 7.00
CA ARG A 121 -15.88 -4.94 6.26
C ARG A 121 -17.01 -5.55 7.10
N VAL A 122 -17.01 -5.33 8.42
CA VAL A 122 -18.09 -5.80 9.29
C VAL A 122 -19.34 -4.96 9.06
N PRO A 123 -20.51 -5.56 8.74
CA PRO A 123 -21.76 -4.83 8.63
C PRO A 123 -22.10 -4.08 9.92
N GLU A 124 -22.67 -2.88 9.80
CA GLU A 124 -22.92 -1.99 10.95
C GLU A 124 -23.79 -2.64 12.03
N GLN A 125 -24.75 -3.48 11.62
CA GLN A 125 -25.61 -4.24 12.53
C GLN A 125 -24.81 -5.26 13.35
N VAL A 126 -23.86 -5.95 12.72
CA VAL A 126 -22.96 -6.90 13.40
C VAL A 126 -22.02 -6.14 14.33
N ALA A 127 -21.45 -5.02 13.89
CA ALA A 127 -20.58 -4.19 14.72
C ALA A 127 -21.30 -3.65 15.96
N SER A 128 -22.56 -3.23 15.81
CA SER A 128 -23.41 -2.80 16.93
C SER A 128 -23.69 -3.96 17.89
N GLY A 129 -24.04 -5.12 17.33
CA GLY A 129 -24.30 -6.31 18.13
C GLY A 129 -23.09 -6.86 18.88
N ILE A 130 -21.87 -6.63 18.37
CA ILE A 130 -20.64 -6.92 19.11
C ILE A 130 -20.45 -5.95 20.28
N LYS A 131 -20.81 -4.67 20.13
CA LYS A 131 -20.67 -3.65 21.19
C LYS A 131 -21.68 -3.84 22.33
N ASP A 132 -22.91 -4.20 22.01
CA ASP A 132 -23.98 -4.39 22.99
C ASP A 132 -24.07 -5.83 23.54
N GLY A 133 -23.29 -6.76 22.97
CA GLY A 133 -23.22 -8.15 23.41
C GLY A 133 -24.34 -9.05 22.89
N SER A 134 -25.17 -8.57 21.97
CA SER A 134 -26.23 -9.37 21.34
C SER A 134 -25.71 -10.38 20.31
N VAL A 135 -24.51 -10.18 19.77
CA VAL A 135 -23.85 -11.15 18.89
C VAL A 135 -23.16 -12.24 19.72
N ASN A 136 -23.53 -13.49 19.49
CA ASN A 136 -22.89 -14.63 20.13
C ASN A 136 -21.51 -14.89 19.48
N LEU A 137 -20.44 -14.45 20.15
CA LEU A 137 -19.04 -14.67 19.74
C LEU A 137 -18.54 -16.09 19.99
N ASP A 138 -19.34 -16.96 20.61
CA ASP A 138 -19.02 -18.36 20.87
C ASP A 138 -19.70 -19.31 19.86
N ASP A 139 -20.49 -18.78 18.93
CA ASP A 139 -21.12 -19.55 17.85
C ASP A 139 -20.27 -19.51 16.57
N PRO A 140 -19.85 -20.66 15.99
CA PRO A 140 -19.21 -20.73 14.69
C PRO A 140 -20.00 -20.07 13.54
N ALA A 141 -21.34 -20.02 13.64
CA ALA A 141 -22.16 -19.34 12.64
C ALA A 141 -21.82 -17.84 12.51
N SER A 142 -21.39 -17.21 13.60
CA SER A 142 -20.93 -15.82 13.60
C SER A 142 -19.62 -15.65 12.82
N THR A 143 -18.73 -16.66 12.81
CA THR A 143 -17.53 -16.65 11.96
C THR A 143 -17.90 -16.71 10.48
N VAL A 144 -18.87 -17.57 10.11
CA VAL A 144 -19.36 -17.66 8.73
C VAL A 144 -19.99 -16.34 8.28
N ALA A 145 -20.73 -15.67 9.17
CA ALA A 145 -21.29 -14.34 8.88
C ALA A 145 -20.21 -13.27 8.63
N LEU A 146 -19.05 -13.38 9.28
CA LEU A 146 -17.90 -12.49 9.04
C LEU A 146 -17.08 -12.87 7.78
N LEU A 147 -17.12 -14.14 7.36
CA LEU A 147 -16.48 -14.59 6.13
C LEU A 147 -17.21 -14.08 4.87
N LYS A 148 -18.54 -13.98 4.91
CA LYS A 148 -19.35 -13.49 3.77
C LYS A 148 -18.93 -12.10 3.25
N PRO A 149 -18.64 -11.10 4.11
CA PRO A 149 -18.08 -9.82 3.68
C PRO A 149 -16.54 -9.79 3.63
N ASN A 150 -15.85 -10.94 3.71
CA ASN A 150 -14.39 -11.04 3.78
C ASN A 150 -13.78 -10.21 4.94
N ALA A 151 -14.44 -10.20 6.10
CA ALA A 151 -13.98 -9.45 7.27
C ALA A 151 -12.91 -10.20 8.07
N VAL A 152 -12.85 -11.53 8.00
CA VAL A 152 -11.76 -12.28 8.64
C VAL A 152 -10.49 -12.14 7.80
N VAL A 153 -9.46 -11.50 8.36
CA VAL A 153 -8.25 -11.13 7.63
C VAL A 153 -7.49 -12.39 7.23
N GLY A 154 -7.35 -12.61 5.92
CA GLY A 154 -6.55 -13.71 5.38
C GLY A 154 -7.30 -15.01 5.13
N LEU A 155 -8.57 -15.10 5.52
CA LEU A 155 -9.45 -16.21 5.12
C LEU A 155 -10.43 -15.71 4.07
N HIS A 156 -10.59 -16.50 3.00
CA HIS A 156 -11.55 -16.24 1.95
C HIS A 156 -12.44 -17.46 1.77
N ALA A 157 -13.76 -17.27 1.84
CA ALA A 157 -14.72 -18.34 1.71
C ALA A 157 -15.42 -18.28 0.35
N VAL A 158 -15.44 -19.41 -0.35
CA VAL A 158 -16.26 -19.61 -1.55
C VAL A 158 -17.62 -20.14 -1.11
N PHE A 159 -18.70 -19.52 -1.58
CA PHE A 159 -20.06 -19.89 -1.23
C PHE A 159 -20.78 -20.55 -2.40
N ASP A 160 -21.51 -21.63 -2.12
CA ASP A 160 -22.54 -22.21 -2.99
C ASP A 160 -23.91 -21.89 -2.39
N GLY A 161 -24.53 -20.83 -2.91
CA GLY A 161 -25.68 -20.19 -2.28
C GLY A 161 -25.33 -19.63 -0.90
N GLU A 162 -25.99 -20.15 0.14
CA GLU A 162 -25.76 -19.74 1.54
C GLU A 162 -24.76 -20.65 2.28
N LYS A 163 -24.25 -21.70 1.63
CA LYS A 163 -23.32 -22.66 2.25
C LYS A 163 -21.89 -22.35 1.85
N VAL A 164 -20.96 -22.48 2.79
CA VAL A 164 -19.53 -22.43 2.50
C VAL A 164 -19.15 -23.72 1.76
N ALA A 165 -18.65 -23.57 0.53
CA ALA A 165 -18.17 -24.66 -0.30
C ALA A 165 -16.70 -24.99 0.01
N SER A 166 -15.87 -23.95 0.15
CA SER A 166 -14.45 -24.08 0.49
C SER A 166 -13.92 -22.80 1.13
N ILE A 167 -12.79 -22.90 1.82
CA ILE A 167 -12.06 -21.78 2.41
C ILE A 167 -10.60 -21.85 1.95
N GLY A 168 -10.13 -20.75 1.37
CA GLY A 168 -8.74 -20.51 1.01
C GLY A 168 -8.08 -19.52 1.95
N ILE A 169 -6.78 -19.37 1.79
CA ILE A 169 -5.94 -18.43 2.54
C ILE A 169 -5.35 -17.41 1.59
N THR A 170 -5.29 -16.15 2.01
CA THR A 170 -4.68 -15.05 1.24
C THR A 170 -3.39 -14.56 1.90
N CYS A 171 -2.60 -13.77 1.17
CA CYS A 171 -1.34 -13.18 1.67
C CYS A 171 -1.53 -12.42 3.00
N ALA A 172 -2.72 -11.84 3.19
CA ALA A 172 -3.10 -11.07 4.36
C ALA A 172 -3.01 -11.82 5.69
N ILE A 173 -3.13 -13.15 5.70
CA ILE A 173 -3.20 -13.91 6.96
C ILE A 173 -1.94 -13.70 7.82
N CYS A 174 -0.77 -13.64 7.16
CA CYS A 174 0.53 -13.45 7.78
C CYS A 174 1.07 -12.03 7.61
N HIS A 175 0.67 -11.32 6.54
CA HIS A 175 1.20 -10.02 6.17
C HIS A 175 0.26 -8.84 6.46
N SER A 176 -0.80 -9.05 7.24
CA SER A 176 -1.63 -7.97 7.77
C SER A 176 -1.89 -8.15 9.26
N THR A 177 -1.99 -7.02 9.95
CA THR A 177 -2.64 -6.94 11.27
C THR A 177 -3.73 -5.86 11.24
N VAL A 178 -4.32 -5.55 12.38
CA VAL A 178 -5.26 -4.45 12.55
C VAL A 178 -4.77 -3.51 13.64
N ASP A 179 -5.34 -2.30 13.69
CA ASP A 179 -4.99 -1.30 14.69
C ASP A 179 -5.73 -1.42 16.04
N ASP A 180 -6.50 -2.49 16.23
CA ASP A 180 -7.29 -2.75 17.43
C ASP A 180 -8.24 -1.60 17.83
N GLY A 181 -8.58 -0.71 16.88
CA GLY A 181 -9.36 0.50 17.16
C GLY A 181 -10.82 0.24 17.56
N PHE A 182 -11.33 -0.97 17.34
CA PHE A 182 -12.66 -1.39 17.77
C PHE A 182 -12.59 -2.29 19.03
N ALA A 183 -11.74 -3.31 18.99
CA ALA A 183 -11.42 -4.20 20.10
C ALA A 183 -10.08 -4.89 19.80
N LYS A 184 -9.48 -5.58 20.79
CA LYS A 184 -8.26 -6.36 20.54
C LYS A 184 -8.50 -7.40 19.43
N GLY A 185 -7.70 -7.36 18.37
CA GLY A 185 -7.83 -8.18 17.18
C GLY A 185 -8.86 -7.70 16.15
N ILE A 186 -9.55 -6.57 16.40
CA ILE A 186 -10.59 -6.02 15.53
C ILE A 186 -10.33 -4.53 15.26
N GLY A 187 -10.12 -4.16 14.00
CA GLY A 187 -9.80 -2.78 13.66
C GLY A 187 -9.61 -2.55 12.16
N LYS A 188 -9.06 -1.40 11.78
CA LYS A 188 -8.70 -1.11 10.39
C LYS A 188 -7.44 -1.89 10.03
N ARG A 189 -7.45 -2.51 8.85
CA ARG A 189 -6.29 -3.27 8.35
C ARG A 189 -5.04 -2.41 8.21
N ARG A 190 -3.92 -3.01 8.63
CA ARG A 190 -2.55 -2.54 8.41
C ARG A 190 -1.87 -3.57 7.52
N ASP A 191 -1.99 -3.39 6.21
CA ASP A 191 -1.35 -4.28 5.24
C ASP A 191 0.17 -4.05 5.20
N GLY A 192 0.92 -5.13 5.01
CA GLY A 192 2.39 -5.16 5.09
C GLY A 192 2.93 -5.29 6.51
N TRP A 193 2.07 -5.27 7.53
CA TRP A 193 2.47 -5.47 8.92
C TRP A 193 2.27 -6.93 9.30
N PRO A 194 3.29 -7.64 9.81
CA PRO A 194 3.19 -9.06 10.07
C PRO A 194 2.19 -9.36 11.19
N ASN A 195 1.36 -10.39 11.01
CA ASN A 195 0.54 -10.93 12.10
C ASN A 195 1.42 -11.78 13.02
N ARG A 196 1.96 -11.17 14.07
CA ARG A 196 2.84 -11.85 15.04
C ARG A 196 2.09 -12.62 16.11
N ASP A 197 0.77 -12.48 16.17
CA ASP A 197 -0.07 -13.10 17.18
C ASP A 197 -0.67 -14.42 16.70
N LEU A 198 -0.67 -14.67 15.39
CA LEU A 198 -1.30 -15.84 14.79
C LEU A 198 -0.57 -17.12 15.19
N ASN A 199 -1.27 -17.96 15.96
CA ASN A 199 -0.81 -19.27 16.35
C ASN A 199 -1.31 -20.34 15.38
N VAL A 200 -0.61 -20.49 14.25
CA VAL A 200 -0.94 -21.46 13.21
C VAL A 200 -0.88 -22.92 13.69
N GLY A 201 -0.08 -23.23 14.71
CA GLY A 201 0.09 -24.59 15.23
C GLY A 201 -0.98 -25.02 16.23
N ALA A 202 -1.83 -24.10 16.67
CA ALA A 202 -2.93 -24.37 17.59
C ALA A 202 -4.30 -24.42 16.91
N ILE A 203 -4.35 -24.16 15.60
CA ILE A 203 -5.54 -24.24 14.74
C ILE A 203 -5.71 -25.67 14.22
#